data_AF-A0A0F9CXB5-F1
#
_entry.id   AF-A0A0F9CXB5-F1
#
_cell.length_a   1.000
_cell.length_b   1.000
_cell.length_c   1.000
_cell.angle_alpha   90.00
_cell.angle_beta   90.00
_cell.angle_gamma   90.00
#
_symmetry.space_group_name_H-M   'P 1'
#
loop_
_entity.id
_entity.type
_entity.pdbx_description
1 polymer ?
#
loop_
_entity_poly.entity_id
_entity_poly.type
_entity_poly.pdbx_seq_one_letter_code
_entity_poly.pdbx_strand_id
1 'polypeptide(L)'
;GINYTVFFDEQPSTALKTVLGTNNVEVKLDNSFGFVAQAGFNYMLDQNWGVHAMVSIMDIETDATVYADGKQALTSTVKIDPVVAMLGVKYAF
;
A
#
# COMPACT_ATOMS: atom_id res chain seq x y z
N GLY A 1 2.59 15.97 3.60
CA GLY A 1 3.61 15.21 4.34
C GLY A 1 4.43 14.39 3.38
N ILE A 2 5.38 13.63 3.90
CA ILE A 2 6.14 12.62 3.15
C ILE A 2 5.70 11.22 3.59
N ASN A 3 5.78 10.25 2.69
CA ASN A 3 5.45 8.85 2.91
C ASN A 3 6.60 7.97 2.44
N TYR A 4 6.89 6.90 3.19
CA TYR A 4 7.83 5.85 2.81
C TYR A 4 7.13 4.51 2.95
N THR A 5 6.99 3.79 1.84
CA THR A 5 6.29 2.51 1.75
C THR A 5 7.28 1.39 1.46
N VAL A 6 7.23 0.36 2.29
CA VAL A 6 7.97 -0.90 2.11
C VAL A 6 6.99 -1.98 1.72
N PHE A 7 7.28 -2.69 0.64
CA PHE A 7 6.51 -3.84 0.20
C PHE A 7 7.14 -5.12 0.76
N PHE A 8 6.28 -6.05 1.15
CA PHE A 8 6.67 -7.36 1.65
C PHE A 8 5.57 -8.36 1.31
N ASP A 9 5.96 -9.62 1.11
CA ASP A 9 5.06 -10.74 0.80
C ASP A 9 4.20 -10.53 -0.46
N GLU A 10 4.85 -10.23 -1.57
CA GLU A 10 4.21 -10.09 -2.88
C GLU A 10 3.76 -11.44 -3.42
N GLN A 11 2.45 -11.58 -3.62
CA GLN A 11 1.86 -12.82 -4.12
C GLN A 11 1.45 -12.67 -5.59
N PRO A 12 2.12 -13.37 -6.53
CA PRO A 12 1.72 -13.36 -7.92
C PRO A 12 0.34 -14.01 -8.10
N SER A 13 -0.52 -13.34 -8.86
CA SER A 13 -1.87 -13.83 -9.14
C SER A 13 -1.85 -15.14 -9.94
N THR A 14 -2.90 -15.95 -9.79
CA THR A 14 -3.07 -17.18 -10.57
C THR A 14 -3.04 -16.91 -12.07
N ALA A 15 -3.66 -15.81 -12.52
CA ALA A 15 -3.69 -15.42 -13.92
C ALA A 15 -2.27 -15.16 -14.47
N LEU A 16 -1.42 -14.47 -13.70
CA LEU A 16 -0.03 -14.22 -14.09
C LEU A 16 0.77 -15.52 -14.23
N LYS A 17 0.60 -16.46 -13.28
CA LYS A 17 1.21 -17.81 -13.35
C LYS A 17 0.77 -18.59 -14.58
N THR A 18 -0.52 -18.53 -14.92
CA THR A 18 -1.05 -19.17 -16.14
C THR A 18 -0.45 -18.57 -17.41
N VAL A 19 -0.36 -17.24 -17.51
CA VAL A 19 0.23 -16.55 -18.67
C VAL A 19 1.72 -16.87 -18.82
N LEU A 20 2.46 -16.96 -17.72
CA LEU A 20 3.88 -17.29 -17.72
C LEU A 20 4.16 -18.80 -17.86
N GLY A 21 3.13 -19.64 -17.75
CA GLY A 21 3.25 -21.10 -17.92
C GLY A 21 4.02 -21.81 -16.79
N THR A 22 4.26 -21.15 -15.66
CA THR A 22 4.98 -21.71 -14.51
C THR A 22 4.33 -21.30 -13.19
N ASN A 23 4.44 -22.17 -12.18
CA ASN A 23 4.04 -21.86 -10.81
C ASN A 23 5.14 -21.14 -10.02
N ASN A 24 6.38 -21.19 -10.52
CA ASN A 24 7.52 -20.50 -9.93
C ASN A 24 7.59 -19.07 -10.47
N VAL A 25 6.68 -18.23 -9.99
CA VAL A 25 6.62 -16.81 -10.29
C VAL A 25 6.84 -16.03 -9.01
N GLU A 26 7.66 -15.00 -9.09
CA GLU A 26 7.95 -14.05 -8.01
C GLU A 26 7.73 -12.63 -8.54
N VAL A 27 7.14 -11.77 -7.72
CA VAL A 27 6.98 -10.34 -8.01
C VAL A 27 7.73 -9.60 -6.91
N LYS A 28 8.51 -8.58 -7.27
CA LYS A 28 9.19 -7.71 -6.32
C LYS A 28 8.80 -6.28 -6.60
N LEU A 29 8.39 -5.56 -5.56
CA LEU A 29 8.12 -4.14 -5.62
C LEU A 29 9.22 -3.43 -4.84
N ASP A 30 9.87 -2.47 -5.49
CA ASP A 30 10.87 -1.65 -4.82
C ASP A 30 10.21 -0.69 -3.81
N ASN A 31 10.96 -0.29 -2.78
CA ASN A 31 10.46 0.67 -1.79
C ASN A 31 10.11 2.01 -2.46
N SER A 32 9.03 2.64 -2.01
CA SER A 32 8.53 3.89 -2.57
C SER A 32 8.68 5.04 -1.58
N PHE A 33 9.16 6.18 -2.05
CA PHE A 33 9.14 7.45 -1.32
C PHE A 33 8.30 8.46 -2.09
N GLY A 34 7.35 9.12 -1.42
CA GLY A 34 6.40 10.02 -2.08
C GLY A 34 5.75 11.02 -1.14
N PHE A 35 4.84 11.81 -1.67
CA PHE A 35 4.06 12.77 -0.89
C PHE A 35 2.76 12.15 -0.35
N VAL A 36 2.26 12.71 0.75
CA VAL A 36 0.94 12.35 1.30
C VAL A 36 0.16 13.60 1.66
N ALA A 37 -1.10 13.65 1.26
CA ALA A 37 -2.07 14.64 1.71
C ALA A 37 -3.11 13.95 2.59
N GLN A 38 -3.38 14.49 3.77
CA GLN A 38 -4.35 13.90 4.70
C GLN A 38 -5.20 14.97 5.36
N ALA A 39 -6.47 14.66 5.59
CA ALA A 39 -7.44 15.51 6.27
C ALA A 39 -8.30 14.66 7.20
N GLY A 40 -8.56 15.15 8.40
CA GLY A 40 -9.33 14.42 9.40
C GLY A 40 -9.83 15.31 10.51
N PHE A 41 -10.71 14.76 11.34
CA PHE A 41 -11.28 15.45 12.49
C PHE A 41 -11.38 14.52 13.70
N ASN A 42 -11.49 15.14 14.88
CA ASN A 42 -11.72 14.46 16.15
C ASN A 42 -13.02 14.99 16.76
N TYR A 43 -13.82 14.11 17.35
CA TYR A 43 -15.04 14.49 18.06
C TYR A 43 -15.08 13.80 19.42
N MET A 44 -15.18 14.59 20.50
CA MET A 44 -15.35 14.04 21.85
C MET A 44 -16.82 13.67 22.07
N LEU A 45 -17.06 12.44 22.48
CA LEU A 45 -18.39 11.94 22.85
C LEU A 45 -18.74 12.34 24.28
N ASP A 46 -17.76 12.22 25.19
CA ASP A 46 -17.85 12.65 26.59
C ASP A 46 -16.47 13.13 27.10
N GLN A 47 -16.26 13.17 28.42
CA GLN A 47 -15.00 13.63 29.01
C GLN A 47 -13.83 12.65 28.79
N ASN A 48 -14.12 11.38 28.57
CA ASN A 48 -13.14 10.32 28.48
C ASN A 48 -13.09 9.70 27.07
N TRP A 49 -14.19 9.69 26.32
CA TRP A 49 -14.30 9.05 25.01
C TRP A 49 -14.39 10.05 23.88
N GLY A 50 -13.73 9.74 22.77
CA GLY A 50 -13.85 10.44 21.51
C GLY A 50 -13.70 9.52 20.31
N VAL A 51 -13.98 10.04 19.13
CA VAL A 51 -13.78 9.36 17.84
C VAL A 51 -12.83 10.18 16.97
N HIS A 52 -12.07 9.47 16.14
CA HIS A 52 -11.12 10.02 15.19
C HIS A 52 -11.47 9.50 13.79
N ALA A 53 -11.63 10.41 12.83
CA ALA A 53 -11.85 10.06 11.42
C ALA A 53 -10.85 10.81 10.54
N MET A 54 -10.33 10.13 9.52
CA MET A 54 -9.31 10.68 8.62
C MET A 54 -9.39 10.03 7.23
N VAL A 55 -9.09 10.82 6.21
CA VAL A 55 -8.86 10.37 4.84
C VAL A 55 -7.49 10.87 4.38
N SER A 56 -6.75 10.05 3.65
CA SER A 56 -5.48 10.41 3.05
C SER A 56 -5.35 9.91 1.62
N ILE A 57 -4.56 10.64 0.84
CA ILE A 57 -4.11 10.29 -0.51
C ILE A 57 -2.60 10.23 -0.46
N MET A 58 -2.04 9.10 -0.88
CA MET A 58 -0.59 8.86 -0.88
C MET A 58 -0.12 8.70 -2.32
N ASP A 59 0.96 9.39 -2.67
CA ASP A 59 1.69 9.18 -3.93
C ASP A 59 2.65 8.00 -3.73
N ILE A 60 2.39 6.90 -4.43
CA ILE A 60 3.15 5.65 -4.32
C ILE A 60 3.50 5.17 -5.73
N GLU A 61 4.76 5.33 -6.09
CA GLU A 61 5.36 4.88 -7.34
C GLU A 61 6.48 3.90 -7.03
N THR A 62 6.42 2.71 -7.64
CA THR A 62 7.36 1.61 -7.40
C THR A 62 7.61 0.85 -8.69
N ASP A 63 8.82 0.30 -8.85
CA ASP A 63 9.13 -0.60 -9.95
C ASP A 63 8.78 -2.04 -9.57
N ALA A 64 7.84 -2.62 -10.33
CA ALA A 64 7.43 -4.00 -10.21
C ALA A 64 8.28 -4.88 -11.14
N THR A 65 9.13 -5.72 -10.57
CA THR A 65 9.92 -6.70 -11.32
C THR A 65 9.32 -8.10 -11.17
N VAL A 66 9.03 -8.74 -12.30
CA VAL A 66 8.48 -10.09 -12.39
C VAL A 66 9.57 -11.08 -12.76
N TYR A 67 9.66 -12.17 -12.01
CA TYR A 67 10.54 -13.30 -12.28
C TYR A 67 9.73 -14.55 -12.59
N ALA A 68 10.16 -15.32 -13.57
CA ALA A 68 9.63 -16.64 -13.93
C ALA A 68 10.78 -17.65 -13.94
N ASP A 69 10.64 -18.73 -13.19
CA ASP A 69 11.69 -19.75 -13.03
C ASP A 69 13.06 -19.15 -12.62
N GLY A 70 13.03 -18.12 -11.77
CA GLY A 70 14.22 -17.40 -11.30
C GLY A 70 14.87 -16.45 -12.31
N LYS A 71 14.27 -16.26 -13.50
CA LYS A 71 14.74 -15.32 -14.52
C LYS A 71 13.83 -14.10 -14.56
N GLN A 72 14.44 -12.91 -14.65
CA GLN A 72 13.69 -11.66 -14.81
C GLN A 72 12.96 -11.68 -16.16
N ALA A 73 11.63 -11.59 -16.10
CA ALA A 73 10.75 -11.61 -17.26
C ALA A 73 10.36 -10.19 -17.71
N LEU A 74 10.11 -9.30 -16.75
CA LEU A 74 9.67 -7.93 -17.01
C LEU A 74 9.97 -7.03 -15.80
N THR A 75 10.25 -5.75 -16.05
CA THR A 75 10.15 -4.69 -15.05
C THR A 75 9.22 -3.61 -15.58
N SER A 76 8.31 -3.13 -14.74
CA SER A 76 7.39 -2.04 -15.07
C SER A 76 7.17 -1.14 -13.87
N THR A 77 7.19 0.17 -14.10
CA THR A 77 6.78 1.15 -13.08
C THR A 77 5.27 1.06 -12.86
N VAL A 78 4.86 1.04 -11.59
CA VAL A 78 3.47 0.95 -11.15
C VAL A 78 3.18 2.11 -10.21
N LYS A 79 2.09 2.82 -10.51
CA LYS A 79 1.51 3.83 -9.63
C LYS A 79 0.31 3.23 -8.92
N ILE A 80 0.33 3.24 -7.59
CA ILE A 80 -0.76 2.70 -6.77
C ILE A 80 -1.70 3.82 -6.32
N ASP A 81 -1.13 4.95 -5.92
CA ASP A 81 -1.80 6.18 -5.51
C ASP A 81 -3.09 5.99 -4.66
N PRO A 82 -3.02 5.32 -3.50
CA PRO A 82 -4.22 4.90 -2.79
C PRO A 82 -4.90 6.05 -2.03
N VAL A 83 -6.23 5.93 -1.92
CA VAL A 83 -7.03 6.67 -0.95
C VAL A 83 -7.27 5.78 0.27
N VAL A 84 -6.83 6.22 1.45
CA VAL A 84 -6.96 5.47 2.70
C VAL A 84 -7.94 6.21 3.62
N ALA A 85 -8.90 5.47 4.16
CA ALA A 85 -9.81 5.97 5.19
C ALA A 85 -9.54 5.29 6.53
N MET A 86 -9.55 6.05 7.61
CA MET A 86 -9.33 5.58 8.98
C MET A 86 -10.47 6.08 9.89
N LEU A 87 -10.97 5.17 10.72
CA LEU A 87 -11.90 5.47 11.81
C LEU A 87 -11.38 4.81 13.09
N GLY A 88 -11.35 5.55 14.19
CA GLY A 88 -10.84 5.07 15.47
C GLY A 88 -11.56 5.69 16.66
N VAL A 89 -11.33 5.11 17.84
CA VAL A 89 -11.84 5.59 19.13
C VAL A 89 -10.65 6.08 19.97
N LYS A 90 -10.85 7.17 20.68
CA LYS A 90 -9.88 7.77 21.59
C LYS A 90 -10.42 7.67 23.02
N TYR A 91 -9.56 7.27 23.96
CA TYR A 91 -9.87 7.28 25.39
C TYR A 91 -8.86 8.18 26.13
N ALA A 92 -9.34 9.02 27.04
CA ALA A 92 -8.58 9.91 27.90
C ALA A 92 -8.83 9.56 29.37
N PHE A 93 -7.72 9.46 30.13
CA PHE A 93 -7.70 9.17 31.56
C PHE A 93 -7.68 10.44 32.39
#